data_AF-A0A4Q9R862-F1
#
_entry.id   AF-A0A4Q9R862-F1
#
_cell.length_a   1.000
_cell.length_b   1.000
_cell.length_c   1.000
_cell.angle_alpha   90.00
_cell.angle_beta   90.00
_cell.angle_gamma   90.00
#
_symmetry.space_group_name_H-M   'P 1'
#
loop_
_entity.id
_entity.type
_entity.pdbx_description
1 polymer ?
#
loop_
_entity_poly.entity_id
_entity_poly.type
_entity_poly.pdbx_seq_one_letter_code
_entity_poly.pdbx_strand_id
1 'polypeptide(L)'
;MRLRHHQQGFNLISLMVGTVLSLFSILAMLSLYKNLVANAIVATEDAQQDGQAASARLIVQRELQSAGYGIDATVGTDLELRSGAQVDGGTLSSLGSTVSIPSSGLSNPGNILLWRYTDTTGTYCRGSLSYAGSLYQLEVEGSSCTGSLSSKTWKAWRILAAPNNLGTLGDDATRANAVGNTPFQAEYADCWPYGKSSDDTLGNHLQVSFTSGVTLTQGGTTTICLPNFPG
;
A
#
# COMPACT_ATOMS: atom_id res chain seq x y z
N MET A 1 -0.91 -29.77 77.57
CA MET A 1 0.42 -29.66 76.92
C MET A 1 0.44 -28.33 76.17
N ARG A 2 1.06 -27.27 76.73
CA ARG A 2 1.08 -25.92 76.11
C ARG A 2 2.38 -25.74 75.34
N LEU A 3 2.29 -25.64 74.02
CA LEU A 3 3.41 -25.29 73.14
C LEU A 3 3.71 -23.79 73.31
N ARG A 4 4.86 -23.47 73.90
CA ARG A 4 5.42 -22.12 73.99
C ARG A 4 5.94 -21.72 72.60
N HIS A 5 5.30 -20.75 71.96
CA HIS A 5 5.84 -20.08 70.77
C HIS A 5 6.94 -19.10 71.20
N HIS A 6 8.17 -19.32 70.71
CA HIS A 6 9.23 -18.32 70.80
C HIS A 6 8.92 -17.17 69.82
N GLN A 7 8.60 -16.00 70.35
CA GLN A 7 8.58 -14.77 69.56
C GLN A 7 10.03 -14.40 69.23
N GLN A 8 10.46 -14.69 68.01
CA GLN A 8 11.71 -14.19 67.46
C GLN A 8 11.48 -12.78 66.92
N GLY A 9 12.09 -11.78 67.54
CA GLY A 9 12.08 -10.40 67.06
C GLY A 9 12.84 -10.29 65.75
N PHE A 10 12.22 -9.71 64.73
CA PHE A 10 12.87 -9.42 63.45
C PHE A 10 14.04 -8.44 63.68
N ASN A 11 15.23 -8.83 63.23
CA ASN A 11 16.41 -7.99 63.31
C ASN A 11 16.35 -6.90 62.22
N LEU A 12 16.73 -5.66 62.54
CA LEU A 12 16.62 -4.48 61.67
C LEU A 12 17.33 -4.68 60.31
N ILE A 13 18.40 -5.48 60.30
CA ILE A 13 19.14 -5.87 59.09
C ILE A 13 18.28 -6.69 58.12
N SER A 14 17.43 -7.61 58.63
CA SER A 14 16.55 -8.41 57.78
C SER A 14 15.49 -7.55 57.08
N LEU A 15 15.06 -6.46 57.73
CA LEU A 15 14.11 -5.51 57.16
C LEU A 15 14.77 -4.70 56.04
N MET A 16 16.00 -4.24 56.23
CA MET A 16 16.75 -3.51 55.20
C MET A 16 17.11 -4.39 53.99
N VAL A 17 17.49 -5.64 54.20
CA VAL A 17 17.75 -6.57 53.08
C VAL A 17 16.45 -6.90 52.32
N GLY A 18 15.33 -7.08 53.04
CA GLY A 18 14.02 -7.31 52.43
C GLY A 18 13.54 -6.15 51.55
N THR A 19 13.74 -4.90 51.99
CA THR A 19 13.37 -3.73 51.18
C THR A 19 14.25 -3.57 49.93
N VAL A 20 15.55 -3.87 50.01
CA VAL A 20 16.46 -3.83 48.85
C VAL A 20 16.09 -4.90 47.82
N LEU A 21 15.79 -6.13 48.25
CA LEU A 21 15.34 -7.20 47.34
C LEU A 21 14.01 -6.85 46.67
N SER A 22 13.08 -6.23 47.41
CA SER A 22 11.82 -5.73 46.85
C SER A 22 12.06 -4.66 45.77
N LEU A 23 12.91 -3.67 46.04
CA LEU A 23 13.26 -2.63 45.07
C LEU A 23 13.91 -3.21 43.81
N PHE A 24 14.82 -4.19 43.96
CA PHE A 24 15.44 -4.86 42.82
C PHE A 24 14.41 -5.61 41.96
N SER A 25 13.46 -6.30 42.59
CA SER A 25 12.38 -7.00 41.87
C SER A 25 11.47 -6.05 41.09
N ILE A 26 11.13 -4.88 41.67
CA ILE A 26 10.31 -3.86 41.01
C ILE A 26 11.06 -3.27 39.79
N LEU A 27 12.36 -3.00 39.92
CA LEU A 27 13.19 -2.52 38.80
C LEU A 27 13.25 -3.53 37.66
N ALA A 28 13.42 -4.82 37.98
CA ALA A 28 13.39 -5.89 36.98
C ALA A 28 12.04 -5.95 36.26
N MET A 29 10.93 -5.89 37.00
CA MET A 29 9.58 -5.93 36.42
C MET A 29 9.28 -4.69 35.56
N LEU A 30 9.76 -3.51 35.98
CA LEU A 30 9.59 -2.25 35.25
C LEU A 30 10.41 -2.22 33.95
N SER A 31 11.59 -2.86 33.94
CA SER A 31 12.38 -3.03 32.72
C SER A 31 11.67 -3.95 31.71
N LEU A 32 11.13 -5.09 32.17
CA LEU A 32 10.34 -5.98 31.32
C LEU A 32 9.08 -5.30 30.78
N TYR A 33 8.36 -4.56 31.63
CA TYR A 33 7.18 -3.80 31.22
C TYR A 33 7.51 -2.78 30.14
N LYS A 34 8.60 -2.01 30.29
CA LYS A 34 9.03 -1.04 29.28
C LYS A 34 9.33 -1.69 27.93
N ASN A 35 10.04 -2.82 27.94
CA ASN A 35 10.34 -3.56 26.71
C ASN A 35 9.07 -4.12 26.05
N LEU A 36 8.16 -4.68 26.85
CA LEU A 36 6.89 -5.22 26.33
C LEU A 36 6.02 -4.11 25.73
N VAL A 37 5.89 -2.96 26.41
CA VAL A 37 5.11 -1.82 25.91
C VAL A 37 5.74 -1.23 24.65
N ALA A 38 7.06 -1.07 24.60
CA ALA A 38 7.75 -0.58 23.40
C ALA A 38 7.47 -1.48 22.18
N ASN A 39 7.59 -2.79 22.35
CA ASN A 39 7.31 -3.76 21.29
C ASN A 39 5.82 -3.76 20.89
N ALA A 40 4.91 -3.62 21.86
CA ALA A 40 3.48 -3.57 21.59
C ALA A 40 3.08 -2.32 20.79
N ILE A 41 3.71 -1.17 21.05
CA ILE A 41 3.48 0.07 20.29
C ILE A 41 3.93 -0.10 18.84
N VAL A 42 5.16 -0.59 18.61
CA VAL A 42 5.69 -0.80 17.26
C VAL A 42 4.81 -1.77 16.48
N ALA A 43 4.44 -2.91 17.08
CA ALA A 43 3.56 -3.88 16.44
C ALA A 43 2.17 -3.29 16.09
N THR A 44 1.65 -2.38 16.92
CA THR A 44 0.37 -1.70 16.65
C THR A 44 0.50 -0.72 15.50
N GLU A 45 1.58 0.06 15.43
CA GLU A 45 1.84 0.99 14.32
C GLU A 45 2.03 0.23 13.00
N ASP A 46 2.78 -0.86 13.02
CA ASP A 46 3.01 -1.70 11.84
C ASP A 46 1.69 -2.30 11.33
N ALA A 47 0.86 -2.85 12.23
CA ALA A 47 -0.45 -3.38 11.85
C ALA A 47 -1.37 -2.30 11.26
N GLN A 48 -1.30 -1.06 11.75
CA GLN A 48 -2.05 0.06 11.18
C GLN A 48 -1.55 0.44 9.78
N GLN A 49 -0.24 0.49 9.57
CA GLN A 49 0.36 0.78 8.26
C GLN A 49 -0.03 -0.29 7.24
N ASP A 50 0.04 -1.57 7.63
CA ASP A 50 -0.37 -2.68 6.78
C ASP A 50 -1.86 -2.61 6.42
N GLY A 51 -2.71 -2.26 7.38
CA GLY A 51 -4.14 -2.05 7.15
C GLY A 51 -4.42 -0.90 6.16
N GLN A 52 -3.68 0.20 6.26
CA GLN A 52 -3.79 1.32 5.33
C GLN A 52 -3.30 0.94 3.93
N ALA A 53 -2.17 0.24 3.81
CA ALA A 53 -1.64 -0.24 2.53
C ALA A 53 -2.56 -1.28 1.87
N ALA A 54 -3.15 -2.19 2.63
CA ALA A 54 -4.16 -3.14 2.14
C ALA A 54 -5.42 -2.42 1.63
N SER A 55 -5.91 -1.42 2.35
CA SER A 55 -7.08 -0.63 1.93
C SER A 55 -6.80 0.16 0.66
N ALA A 56 -5.61 0.78 0.56
CA ALA A 56 -5.17 1.51 -0.62
C ALA A 56 -5.08 0.62 -1.87
N ARG A 57 -4.55 -0.61 -1.72
CA ARG A 57 -4.55 -1.63 -2.78
C ARG A 57 -5.94 -1.98 -3.27
N LEU A 58 -6.87 -2.17 -2.34
CA LEU A 58 -8.25 -2.50 -2.68
C LEU A 58 -8.93 -1.34 -3.44
N ILE A 59 -8.65 -0.09 -3.06
CA ILE A 59 -9.14 1.08 -3.80
C ILE A 59 -8.62 1.04 -5.24
N VAL A 60 -7.31 0.88 -5.44
CA VAL A 60 -6.72 0.78 -6.79
C VAL A 60 -7.32 -0.38 -7.58
N GLN A 61 -7.45 -1.56 -6.96
CA GLN A 61 -8.06 -2.74 -7.60
C GLN A 61 -9.50 -2.48 -8.04
N ARG A 62 -10.31 -1.89 -7.16
CA ARG A 62 -11.71 -1.59 -7.45
C ARG A 62 -11.84 -0.57 -8.58
N GLU A 63 -11.03 0.47 -8.55
CA GLU A 63 -11.06 1.54 -9.55
C GLU A 63 -10.51 1.06 -10.90
N LEU A 64 -9.54 0.14 -10.92
CA LEU A 64 -9.03 -0.47 -12.14
C LEU A 64 -10.04 -1.41 -12.81
N GLN A 65 -10.96 -2.02 -12.05
CA GLN A 65 -12.02 -2.85 -12.66
C GLN A 65 -12.94 -2.06 -13.59
N SER A 66 -13.03 -0.73 -13.43
CA SER A 66 -13.79 0.10 -14.38
C SER A 66 -13.04 0.35 -15.68
N ALA A 67 -11.73 0.07 -15.77
CA ALA A 67 -10.94 0.36 -16.96
C ALA A 67 -11.52 -0.30 -18.22
N GLY A 68 -11.69 0.50 -19.27
CA GLY A 68 -12.26 0.06 -20.53
C GLY A 68 -13.76 -0.26 -20.48
N TYR A 69 -14.44 -0.08 -19.36
CA TYR A 69 -15.88 -0.34 -19.28
C TYR A 69 -16.65 0.60 -20.22
N GLY A 70 -17.60 0.06 -20.99
CA GLY A 70 -18.48 0.84 -21.86
C GLY A 70 -17.81 1.42 -23.12
N ILE A 71 -16.57 1.05 -23.44
CA ILE A 71 -15.83 1.48 -24.64
C ILE A 71 -15.12 0.31 -25.31
N ASP A 72 -14.79 0.46 -26.59
CA ASP A 72 -13.86 -0.45 -27.29
C ASP A 72 -12.43 -0.05 -26.92
N ALA A 73 -11.90 -0.66 -25.86
CA ALA A 73 -10.75 -0.14 -25.14
C ALA A 73 -9.43 -0.57 -25.80
N THR A 74 -8.55 0.40 -26.09
CA THR A 74 -7.24 0.12 -26.68
C THR A 74 -6.09 0.56 -25.76
N VAL A 75 -5.07 -0.29 -25.63
CA VAL A 75 -3.85 0.04 -24.88
C VAL A 75 -3.06 1.11 -25.64
N GLY A 76 -2.62 2.14 -24.91
CA GLY A 76 -1.93 3.31 -25.45
C GLY A 76 -2.85 4.49 -25.75
N THR A 77 -4.17 4.30 -25.78
CA THR A 77 -5.16 5.38 -25.94
C THR A 77 -6.12 5.49 -24.77
N ASP A 78 -6.63 4.35 -24.29
CA ASP A 78 -7.63 4.25 -23.22
C ASP A 78 -7.06 3.64 -21.94
N LEU A 79 -5.87 3.05 -22.02
CA LEU A 79 -5.05 2.65 -20.88
C LEU A 79 -3.58 2.94 -21.19
N GLU A 80 -2.93 3.74 -20.35
CA GLU A 80 -1.53 4.12 -20.49
C GLU A 80 -0.76 3.85 -19.20
N LEU A 81 0.26 2.99 -19.28
CA LEU A 81 1.27 2.82 -18.24
C LEU A 81 2.44 3.75 -18.55
N ARG A 82 2.88 4.54 -17.56
CA ARG A 82 4.02 5.46 -17.73
C ARG A 82 4.95 5.43 -16.50
N SER A 83 6.17 5.90 -16.69
CA SER A 83 7.21 5.95 -15.66
C SER A 83 7.84 7.33 -15.56
N GLY A 84 8.22 7.74 -14.35
CA GLY A 84 8.77 9.06 -14.06
C GLY A 84 7.73 10.17 -13.93
N ALA A 85 6.46 9.83 -13.70
CA ALA A 85 5.42 10.81 -13.42
C ALA A 85 5.61 11.46 -12.04
N GLN A 86 5.25 12.72 -11.91
CA GLN A 86 5.45 13.53 -10.71
C GLN A 86 4.18 14.31 -10.38
N VAL A 87 3.94 14.51 -9.09
CA VAL A 87 2.85 15.35 -8.58
C VAL A 87 3.43 16.51 -7.78
N ASP A 88 2.89 17.70 -8.00
CA ASP A 88 3.20 18.90 -7.24
C ASP A 88 1.92 19.67 -6.92
N GLY A 89 1.78 20.14 -5.68
CA GLY A 89 0.61 20.90 -5.25
C GLY A 89 -0.76 20.23 -5.49
N GLY A 90 -0.82 18.88 -5.51
CA GLY A 90 -2.07 18.14 -5.76
C GLY A 90 -2.51 18.11 -7.23
N THR A 91 -1.62 18.48 -8.16
CA THR A 91 -1.83 18.35 -9.61
C THR A 91 -0.65 17.59 -10.20
N LEU A 92 -0.90 16.79 -11.23
CA LEU A 92 0.18 16.10 -11.94
C LEU A 92 1.05 17.12 -12.66
N SER A 93 2.33 17.21 -12.28
CA SER A 93 3.29 18.17 -12.83
C SER A 93 4.06 17.60 -14.03
N SER A 94 4.20 16.27 -14.09
CA SER A 94 4.80 15.56 -15.22
C SER A 94 4.16 14.17 -15.37
N LEU A 95 3.87 13.75 -16.60
CA LEU A 95 3.40 12.39 -16.90
C LEU A 95 4.55 11.40 -17.16
N GLY A 96 5.81 11.87 -17.20
CA GLY A 96 6.97 11.03 -17.49
C GLY A 96 6.98 10.46 -18.91
N SER A 97 7.53 9.25 -19.07
CA SER A 97 7.67 8.54 -20.36
C SER A 97 6.72 7.34 -20.43
N THR A 98 6.15 7.10 -21.61
CA THR A 98 5.29 5.93 -21.85
C THR A 98 6.09 4.64 -21.67
N VAL A 99 5.48 3.67 -21.00
CA VAL A 99 5.99 2.31 -20.87
C VAL A 99 5.22 1.41 -21.84
N SER A 100 5.94 0.72 -22.71
CA SER A 100 5.33 -0.24 -23.63
C SER A 100 4.83 -1.46 -22.88
N ILE A 101 3.58 -1.83 -23.13
CA ILE A 101 2.99 -3.10 -22.68
C ILE A 101 3.12 -4.06 -23.87
N PRO A 102 3.99 -5.09 -23.77
CA PRO A 102 4.20 -6.01 -24.87
C PRO A 102 2.97 -6.93 -25.04
N SER A 103 2.75 -7.43 -26.26
CA SER A 103 1.70 -8.43 -26.54
C SER A 103 1.97 -9.79 -25.91
N SER A 104 3.16 -9.99 -25.33
CA SER A 104 3.53 -11.18 -24.56
C SER A 104 4.58 -10.82 -23.50
N GLY A 105 4.38 -11.27 -22.27
CA GLY A 105 5.28 -11.05 -21.14
C GLY A 105 5.04 -9.74 -20.38
N LEU A 106 5.80 -9.55 -19.31
CA LEU A 106 5.67 -8.41 -18.39
C LEU A 106 6.22 -7.12 -18.99
N SER A 107 5.46 -6.03 -18.83
CA SER A 107 5.96 -4.69 -19.08
C SER A 107 7.06 -4.31 -18.09
N ASN A 108 7.88 -3.33 -18.48
CA ASN A 108 8.70 -2.61 -17.50
C ASN A 108 7.79 -1.99 -16.43
N PRO A 109 8.28 -1.81 -15.19
CA PRO A 109 7.50 -1.20 -14.14
C PRO A 109 7.32 0.31 -14.37
N GLY A 110 6.09 0.78 -14.19
CA GLY A 110 5.68 2.17 -14.25
C GLY A 110 5.21 2.68 -12.89
N ASN A 111 5.19 4.00 -12.73
CA ASN A 111 4.75 4.65 -11.50
C ASN A 111 3.35 5.27 -11.60
N ILE A 112 2.82 5.40 -12.80
CA ILE A 112 1.48 5.90 -13.06
C ILE A 112 0.76 4.97 -14.02
N LEU A 113 -0.52 4.75 -13.74
CA LEU A 113 -1.44 4.06 -14.63
C LEU A 113 -2.64 4.97 -14.85
N LEU A 114 -2.95 5.24 -16.11
CA LEU A 114 -4.08 6.07 -16.52
C LEU A 114 -5.05 5.22 -17.31
N TRP A 115 -6.35 5.41 -17.13
CA TRP A 115 -7.36 4.70 -17.89
C TRP A 115 -8.63 5.52 -18.10
N ARG A 116 -9.42 5.07 -19.06
CA ARG A 116 -10.74 5.60 -19.39
C ARG A 116 -11.81 4.55 -19.15
N TYR A 117 -13.01 5.03 -18.82
CA TYR A 117 -14.23 4.24 -18.90
C TYR A 117 -15.43 5.13 -19.26
N THR A 118 -16.51 4.52 -19.72
CA THR A 118 -17.79 5.18 -19.99
C THR A 118 -18.90 4.46 -19.25
N ASP A 119 -19.71 5.23 -18.53
CA ASP A 119 -20.95 4.75 -17.94
C ASP A 119 -22.16 5.36 -18.66
N THR A 120 -23.37 5.19 -18.10
CA THR A 120 -24.61 5.73 -18.66
C THR A 120 -24.69 7.27 -18.67
N THR A 121 -23.80 7.94 -17.95
CA THR A 121 -23.80 9.39 -17.72
C THR A 121 -22.67 10.11 -18.45
N GLY A 122 -21.58 9.43 -18.79
CA GLY A 122 -20.51 10.01 -19.61
C GLY A 122 -19.22 9.20 -19.64
N THR A 123 -18.19 9.80 -20.22
CA THR A 123 -16.82 9.25 -20.28
C THR A 123 -15.96 9.88 -19.20
N TYR A 124 -15.30 9.05 -18.41
CA TYR A 124 -14.48 9.42 -17.27
C TYR A 124 -13.04 8.94 -17.45
N CYS A 125 -12.11 9.77 -16.99
CA CYS A 125 -10.68 9.50 -16.95
C CYS A 125 -10.29 9.34 -15.49
N ARG A 126 -9.62 8.23 -15.19
CA ARG A 126 -9.10 7.93 -13.86
C ARG A 126 -7.65 7.51 -13.98
N GLY A 127 -6.94 7.58 -12.86
CA GLY A 127 -5.58 7.11 -12.80
C GLY A 127 -5.16 6.84 -11.37
N SER A 128 -4.05 6.15 -11.23
CA SER A 128 -3.36 5.97 -9.95
C SER A 128 -1.88 6.24 -10.14
N LEU A 129 -1.28 6.95 -9.19
CA LEU A 129 0.11 7.37 -9.20
C LEU A 129 0.80 7.01 -7.89
N SER A 130 1.96 6.38 -7.99
CA SER A 130 2.91 6.28 -6.89
C SER A 130 4.00 7.32 -7.04
N TYR A 131 4.18 8.14 -6.01
CA TYR A 131 5.21 9.18 -6.00
C TYR A 131 5.69 9.43 -4.57
N ALA A 132 7.01 9.46 -4.39
CA ALA A 132 7.66 9.72 -3.10
C ALA A 132 7.10 8.86 -1.95
N GLY A 133 6.91 7.56 -2.19
CA GLY A 133 6.38 6.62 -1.21
C GLY A 133 4.89 6.76 -0.87
N SER A 134 4.17 7.68 -1.51
CA SER A 134 2.74 7.93 -1.35
C SER A 134 1.95 7.42 -2.57
N LEU A 135 0.68 7.11 -2.36
CA LEU A 135 -0.25 6.73 -3.43
C LEU A 135 -1.32 7.80 -3.62
N TYR A 136 -1.57 8.13 -4.87
CA TYR A 136 -2.53 9.14 -5.30
C TYR A 136 -3.54 8.54 -6.26
N GLN A 137 -4.79 8.94 -6.10
CA GLN A 137 -5.82 8.76 -7.12
C GLN A 137 -5.85 9.99 -8.01
N LEU A 138 -6.05 9.78 -9.30
CA LEU A 138 -6.08 10.81 -10.32
C LEU A 138 -7.44 10.87 -11.00
N GLU A 139 -7.86 12.09 -11.32
CA GLU A 139 -9.04 12.38 -12.13
C GLU A 139 -8.78 13.68 -12.89
N VAL A 140 -9.33 13.76 -14.09
CA VAL A 140 -9.12 14.88 -14.98
C VAL A 140 -9.84 16.12 -14.45
N GLU A 141 -9.18 17.28 -14.54
CA GLU A 141 -9.79 18.57 -14.23
C GLU A 141 -10.80 18.93 -15.32
N GLY A 142 -12.09 18.80 -15.01
CA GLY A 142 -13.21 19.09 -15.90
C GLY A 142 -14.00 17.85 -16.36
N SER A 143 -15.05 18.06 -17.15
CA SER A 143 -16.06 17.03 -17.46
C SER A 143 -15.80 16.20 -18.72
N SER A 144 -14.73 16.44 -19.48
CA SER A 144 -14.51 15.72 -20.76
C SER A 144 -13.20 14.91 -20.79
N CYS A 145 -13.37 13.60 -20.67
CA CYS A 145 -12.32 12.61 -20.89
C CYS A 145 -12.17 12.28 -22.40
N THR A 146 -12.23 13.25 -23.30
CA THR A 146 -12.09 13.04 -24.76
C THR A 146 -10.67 13.32 -25.25
N GLY A 147 -10.18 12.58 -26.26
CA GLY A 147 -8.82 12.75 -26.80
C GLY A 147 -7.73 11.97 -26.04
N SER A 148 -6.46 12.33 -26.20
CA SER A 148 -5.34 11.60 -25.55
C SER A 148 -5.33 11.80 -24.04
N LEU A 149 -5.07 10.73 -23.26
CA LEU A 149 -4.88 10.81 -21.81
C LEU A 149 -3.65 11.65 -21.44
N SER A 150 -2.65 11.66 -22.32
CA SER A 150 -1.39 12.38 -22.14
C SER A 150 -1.52 13.91 -22.20
N SER A 151 -2.58 14.45 -22.83
CA SER A 151 -2.80 15.90 -22.94
C SER A 151 -3.69 16.48 -21.83
N LYS A 152 -4.13 15.65 -20.88
CA LYS A 152 -5.06 16.05 -19.83
C LYS A 152 -4.33 16.63 -18.61
N THR A 153 -5.00 17.56 -17.96
CA THR A 153 -4.63 18.02 -16.62
C THR A 153 -5.26 17.11 -15.58
N TRP A 154 -4.44 16.56 -14.70
CA TRP A 154 -4.88 15.58 -13.70
C TRP A 154 -4.77 16.18 -12.30
N LYS A 155 -5.88 16.19 -11.56
CA LYS A 155 -5.87 16.41 -10.12
C LYS A 155 -5.48 15.12 -9.43
N ALA A 156 -4.74 15.26 -8.34
CA ALA A 156 -4.20 14.15 -7.57
C ALA A 156 -4.62 14.26 -6.10
N TRP A 157 -5.37 13.28 -5.62
CA TRP A 157 -5.73 13.16 -4.20
C TRP A 157 -4.95 12.03 -3.58
N ARG A 158 -4.26 12.32 -2.50
CA ARG A 158 -3.47 11.32 -1.77
C ARG A 158 -4.42 10.38 -1.04
N ILE A 159 -4.35 9.09 -1.35
CA ILE A 159 -5.12 8.02 -0.69
C ILE A 159 -4.27 7.23 0.31
N LEU A 160 -2.94 7.26 0.16
CA LEU A 160 -2.00 6.72 1.12
C LEU A 160 -0.81 7.67 1.24
N ALA A 161 -0.50 8.09 2.46
CA ALA A 161 0.68 8.89 2.73
C ALA A 161 1.91 8.00 2.92
N ALA A 162 3.06 8.47 2.45
CA ALA A 162 4.33 7.92 2.88
C ALA A 162 4.43 8.05 4.41
N PRO A 163 4.96 7.04 5.11
CA PRO A 163 5.24 7.18 6.53
C PRO A 163 6.21 8.35 6.71
N ASN A 164 5.76 9.38 7.41
CA ASN A 164 6.62 10.50 7.81
C ASN A 164 7.77 9.88 8.60
N ASN A 165 9.03 10.18 8.24
CA ASN A 165 10.24 9.72 8.96
C ASN A 165 9.93 9.45 10.43
N LEU A 166 9.81 8.17 10.80
CA LEU A 166 9.61 7.78 12.19
C LEU A 166 10.93 8.03 12.90
N GLY A 167 11.15 9.30 13.22
CA GLY A 167 12.34 9.76 13.88
C GLY A 167 12.49 9.01 15.20
N THR A 168 13.71 8.55 15.46
CA THR A 168 14.21 8.25 16.80
C THR A 168 13.78 6.94 17.46
N LEU A 169 13.64 5.85 16.69
CA LEU A 169 13.83 4.49 17.23
C LEU A 169 14.84 3.73 16.36
N GLY A 170 16.12 3.95 16.65
CA GLY A 170 17.21 3.01 16.39
C GLY A 170 17.58 2.70 14.94
N ASP A 171 16.74 2.00 14.19
CA ASP A 171 17.29 0.95 13.33
C ASP A 171 16.71 0.88 11.90
N ASP A 172 15.86 1.80 11.44
CA ASP A 172 15.09 1.55 10.22
C ASP A 172 14.98 2.74 9.25
N ALA A 173 16.12 3.12 8.66
CA ALA A 173 16.17 3.88 7.40
C ALA A 173 15.44 3.15 6.24
N THR A 174 15.05 1.90 6.45
CA THR A 174 14.34 1.04 5.53
C THR A 174 12.82 1.31 5.52
N ARG A 175 12.19 1.84 6.59
CA ARG A 175 10.72 2.13 6.64
C ARG A 175 10.24 3.29 5.75
N ALA A 176 11.03 3.72 4.77
CA ALA A 176 10.89 5.01 4.10
C ALA A 176 9.71 5.15 3.12
N ASN A 177 9.08 4.06 2.66
CA ASN A 177 8.05 4.13 1.61
C ASN A 177 6.86 3.19 1.89
N ALA A 178 5.63 3.72 1.81
CA ALA A 178 4.41 2.89 1.89
C ALA A 178 4.15 2.11 0.59
N VAL A 179 4.62 2.65 -0.54
CA VAL A 179 4.50 2.06 -1.86
C VAL A 179 5.82 2.25 -2.61
N GLY A 180 6.22 1.23 -3.38
CA GLY A 180 7.40 1.33 -4.25
C GLY A 180 7.24 2.43 -5.30
N ASN A 181 8.36 2.96 -5.80
CA ASN A 181 8.35 4.06 -6.76
C ASN A 181 7.74 3.69 -8.12
N THR A 182 7.75 2.42 -8.52
CA THR A 182 7.17 1.95 -9.78
C THR A 182 6.37 0.66 -9.55
N PRO A 183 5.18 0.75 -8.91
CA PRO A 183 4.49 -0.43 -8.43
C PRO A 183 3.61 -1.09 -9.50
N PHE A 184 3.43 -0.47 -10.67
CA PHE A 184 2.53 -0.95 -11.71
C PHE A 184 3.28 -1.70 -12.80
N GLN A 185 2.82 -2.89 -13.17
CA GLN A 185 3.22 -3.61 -14.37
C GLN A 185 1.98 -4.19 -15.05
N ALA A 186 2.07 -4.46 -16.34
CA ALA A 186 0.99 -5.07 -17.09
C ALA A 186 1.51 -6.10 -18.08
N GLU A 187 0.70 -7.11 -18.37
CA GLU A 187 0.98 -8.14 -19.38
C GLU A 187 -0.31 -8.69 -19.98
N TYR A 188 -0.23 -9.25 -21.18
CA TYR A 188 -1.32 -10.07 -21.71
C TYR A 188 -1.15 -11.51 -21.23
N ALA A 189 -2.14 -12.00 -20.49
CA ALA A 189 -2.16 -13.35 -19.93
C ALA A 189 -3.56 -13.96 -20.10
N ASP A 190 -3.66 -15.29 -20.03
CA ASP A 190 -4.95 -15.96 -19.87
C ASP A 190 -5.46 -15.71 -18.45
N CYS A 191 -6.28 -14.67 -18.32
CA CYS A 191 -6.82 -14.23 -17.04
C CYS A 191 -8.31 -13.93 -17.15
N TRP A 192 -9.01 -14.07 -16.03
CA TRP A 192 -10.45 -13.79 -15.94
C TRP A 192 -10.77 -12.96 -14.70
N PRO A 193 -11.81 -12.09 -14.77
CA PRO A 193 -12.33 -11.43 -13.58
C PRO A 193 -12.79 -12.46 -12.54
N TYR A 194 -12.68 -12.09 -11.27
CA TYR A 194 -13.12 -12.95 -10.17
C TYR A 194 -14.60 -13.35 -10.34
N GLY A 195 -14.89 -14.65 -10.25
CA GLY A 195 -16.24 -15.19 -10.38
C GLY A 195 -16.69 -15.53 -11.80
N LYS A 196 -15.84 -15.38 -12.82
CA LYS A 196 -16.04 -15.90 -14.18
C LYS A 196 -15.19 -17.17 -14.37
N SER A 197 -15.80 -18.25 -14.86
CA SER A 197 -15.06 -19.45 -15.29
C SER A 197 -14.52 -19.25 -16.71
N SER A 198 -13.41 -19.91 -17.01
CA SER A 198 -12.69 -19.89 -18.31
C SER A 198 -13.44 -20.54 -19.47
N ASP A 199 -14.76 -20.65 -19.39
CA ASP A 199 -15.61 -21.21 -20.43
C ASP A 199 -15.97 -20.11 -21.42
N ASP A 200 -15.03 -19.81 -22.32
CA ASP A 200 -15.25 -19.56 -23.75
C ASP A 200 -14.01 -18.90 -24.33
N THR A 201 -13.33 -19.58 -25.26
CA THR A 201 -12.72 -19.13 -26.55
C THR A 201 -12.13 -17.70 -26.74
N LEU A 202 -12.07 -16.86 -25.73
CA LEU A 202 -11.58 -15.49 -25.74
C LEU A 202 -10.15 -15.52 -25.22
N GLY A 203 -9.22 -15.07 -26.06
CA GLY A 203 -7.77 -15.20 -25.86
C GLY A 203 -7.21 -14.39 -24.69
N ASN A 204 -5.92 -14.04 -24.78
CA ASN A 204 -5.23 -13.31 -23.72
C ASN A 204 -5.94 -11.97 -23.42
N HIS A 205 -6.08 -11.66 -22.14
CA HIS A 205 -6.59 -10.39 -21.65
C HIS A 205 -5.49 -9.61 -20.93
N LEU A 206 -5.64 -8.29 -20.86
CA LEU A 206 -4.68 -7.46 -20.15
C LEU A 206 -4.79 -7.69 -18.64
N GLN A 207 -3.72 -8.17 -18.04
CA GLN A 207 -3.53 -8.25 -16.60
C GLN A 207 -2.68 -7.08 -16.12
N VAL A 208 -3.12 -6.41 -15.06
CA VAL A 208 -2.36 -5.37 -14.37
C VAL A 208 -2.00 -5.86 -12.97
N SER A 209 -0.72 -5.81 -12.64
CA SER A 209 -0.21 -6.10 -11.31
C SER A 209 0.20 -4.81 -10.60
N PHE A 210 -0.24 -4.66 -9.37
CA PHE A 210 0.19 -3.62 -8.44
C PHE A 210 0.97 -4.26 -7.29
N THR A 211 2.24 -3.89 -7.16
CA THR A 211 3.12 -4.37 -6.10
C THR A 211 3.44 -3.24 -5.13
N SER A 212 2.87 -3.28 -3.93
CA SER A 212 3.29 -2.42 -2.83
C SER A 212 4.29 -3.16 -1.96
N GLY A 213 5.50 -2.61 -1.80
CA GLY A 213 6.43 -3.01 -0.75
C GLY A 213 6.24 -2.09 0.44
N VAL A 214 5.70 -2.61 1.55
CA VAL A 214 6.02 -2.08 2.88
C VAL A 214 7.30 -2.77 3.29
N THR A 215 8.23 -2.07 3.93
CA THR A 215 9.59 -2.58 4.17
C THR A 215 9.69 -3.73 5.18
N LEU A 216 8.55 -4.28 5.62
CA LEU A 216 8.47 -5.44 6.50
C LEU A 216 8.05 -6.67 5.69
N THR A 217 9.00 -7.26 4.95
CA THR A 217 9.06 -8.69 4.54
C THR A 217 7.88 -9.35 3.78
N GLN A 218 6.74 -8.70 3.55
CA GLN A 218 5.69 -9.19 2.65
C GLN A 218 5.15 -8.05 1.79
N GLY A 219 5.90 -7.73 0.73
CA GLY A 219 5.32 -7.03 -0.40
C GLY A 219 4.20 -7.88 -0.98
N GLY A 220 2.96 -7.41 -0.88
CA GLY A 220 1.83 -8.12 -1.47
C GLY A 220 1.54 -7.56 -2.85
N THR A 221 1.56 -8.43 -3.84
CA THR A 221 1.16 -8.12 -5.22
C THR A 221 -0.33 -8.40 -5.38
N THR A 222 -1.06 -7.45 -5.93
CA THR A 222 -2.45 -7.62 -6.33
C THR A 222 -2.53 -7.59 -7.84
N THR A 223 -3.16 -8.60 -8.43
CA THR A 223 -3.38 -8.68 -9.88
C THR A 223 -4.85 -8.49 -10.20
N ILE A 224 -5.13 -7.72 -11.24
CA ILE A 224 -6.47 -7.51 -11.79
C ILE A 224 -6.43 -7.88 -13.26
N CYS A 225 -7.38 -8.70 -13.69
CA CYS A 225 -7.62 -8.95 -15.10
C CYS A 225 -8.62 -7.94 -15.65
N LEU A 226 -8.32 -7.35 -16.81
CA LEU A 226 -9.14 -6.36 -17.49
C LEU A 226 -9.75 -7.01 -18.74
N PRO A 227 -10.99 -7.52 -18.67
CA PRO A 227 -11.60 -8.27 -19.77
C PRO A 227 -11.92 -7.38 -20.98
N ASN A 228 -12.01 -6.06 -20.77
CA ASN A 228 -12.31 -5.09 -21.82
C ASN A 228 -11.11 -4.79 -22.75
N PHE A 229 -9.93 -5.34 -22.45
CA PHE A 229 -8.72 -5.19 -23.27
C PHE A 229 -8.30 -6.56 -23.80
N PRO A 230 -8.79 -6.97 -24.99
CA PRO A 230 -8.34 -8.19 -25.64
C PRO A 230 -6.93 -8.02 -26.24
N GLY A 231 -6.12 -9.09 -26.18
CA GLY A 231 -4.76 -9.16 -26.72
C GLY A 231 -4.67 -9.68 -28.16
#